data_AF-A0AAX4KZH0-F1
#
_entry.id   AF-A0AAX4KZH0-F1
#
_cell.length_a   1.000
_cell.length_b   1.000
_cell.length_c   1.000
_cell.angle_alpha   90.00
_cell.angle_beta   90.00
_cell.angle_gamma   90.00
#
_symmetry.space_group_name_H-M   'P 1'
#
loop_
_entity.id
_entity.type
_entity.pdbx_description
1 polymer ?
#
loop_
_entity_poly.entity_id
_entity_poly.type
_entity_poly.pdbx_seq_one_letter_code
_entity_poly.pdbx_strand_id
1 'polypeptide(L)'
;MYTYEENGKKILVPDGMSIIKLPVVSINTSVTNFFGVVMETQLVIKPESEISFYVEIPLDLGIFVTDGKRYRQMFVEERFPKKYSLYGSIQNGLIYRYWVSKVYEEPRDLENNLALTKVEVKNEDATIGDIRLIIFDVRYFSLFEYNNKIVGETLRVERLKKGLALVKSTNRPTINGARLMPHTPLDVIGKYVEMEEGT
;
A
#
# COMPACT_ATOMS: atom_id res chain seq x y z
N MET A 1 12.34 -33.30 4.73
CA MET A 1 12.16 -32.06 5.52
C MET A 1 13.51 -31.37 5.64
N TYR A 2 13.59 -30.05 5.65
CA TYR A 2 14.84 -29.30 5.88
C TYR A 2 14.61 -28.10 6.80
N THR A 3 15.68 -27.55 7.37
CA THR A 3 15.62 -26.30 8.15
C THR A 3 16.14 -25.15 7.31
N TYR A 4 15.33 -24.10 7.17
CA TYR A 4 15.73 -22.81 6.62
C TYR A 4 16.06 -21.85 7.77
N GLU A 5 17.20 -21.17 7.67
CA GLU A 5 17.63 -20.20 8.67
C GLU A 5 18.05 -18.89 7.98
N GLU A 6 17.49 -17.78 8.44
CA GLU A 6 17.86 -16.45 7.98
C GLU A 6 17.62 -15.42 9.09
N ASN A 7 18.57 -14.51 9.29
CA ASN A 7 18.50 -13.46 10.32
C ASN A 7 18.17 -13.98 11.73
N GLY A 8 18.72 -15.15 12.09
CA GLY A 8 18.49 -15.81 13.38
C GLY A 8 17.09 -16.43 13.54
N LYS A 9 16.24 -16.38 12.51
CA LYS A 9 14.92 -17.03 12.49
C LYS A 9 15.04 -18.38 11.79
N LYS A 10 14.44 -19.42 12.37
CA LYS A 10 14.43 -20.79 11.85
C LYS A 10 13.04 -21.21 11.43
N ILE A 11 12.94 -21.85 10.26
CA ILE A 11 11.72 -22.46 9.75
C ILE A 11 12.03 -23.92 9.43
N LEU A 12 11.24 -24.83 10.00
CA LEU A 12 11.26 -26.22 9.61
C LEU A 12 10.32 -26.42 8.42
N VAL A 13 10.87 -26.74 7.26
CA VAL A 13 10.14 -26.82 5.99
C VAL A 13 9.81 -28.28 5.65
N PRO A 14 8.52 -28.66 5.61
CA PRO A 14 8.09 -30.01 5.21
C PRO A 14 8.49 -30.36 3.78
N ASP A 15 8.52 -31.67 3.48
CA ASP A 15 8.71 -32.13 2.10
C ASP A 15 7.57 -31.66 1.19
N GLY A 16 7.90 -31.34 -0.06
CA GLY A 16 6.95 -30.77 -1.02
C GLY A 16 6.66 -29.28 -0.85
N MET A 17 7.30 -28.60 0.11
CA MET A 17 7.23 -27.15 0.26
C MET A 17 8.57 -26.47 -0.05
N SER A 18 8.52 -25.23 -0.50
CA SER A 18 9.69 -24.39 -0.78
C SER A 18 9.61 -23.06 -0.03
N ILE A 19 10.79 -22.44 0.16
CA ILE A 19 10.91 -21.06 0.63
C ILE A 19 11.04 -20.15 -0.58
N ILE A 20 10.28 -19.05 -0.57
CA ILE A 20 10.37 -17.99 -1.57
C ILE A 20 10.37 -16.60 -0.90
N LYS A 21 11.14 -15.69 -1.47
CA LYS A 21 11.24 -14.28 -1.09
C LYS A 21 10.36 -13.45 -2.03
N LEU A 22 9.32 -12.80 -1.52
CA LEU A 22 8.41 -11.98 -2.31
C LEU A 22 8.26 -10.58 -1.69
N PRO A 23 8.26 -9.51 -2.50
CA PRO A 23 7.97 -8.15 -2.05
C PRO A 23 6.65 -8.03 -1.29
N VAL A 24 6.67 -7.30 -0.18
CA VAL A 24 5.48 -6.97 0.62
C VAL A 24 5.51 -5.50 1.01
N VAL A 25 4.35 -4.87 1.19
CA VAL A 25 4.29 -3.50 1.72
C VAL A 25 5.07 -3.44 3.04
N SER A 26 5.94 -2.43 3.21
CA SER A 26 6.88 -2.34 4.34
C SER A 26 6.17 -1.95 5.67
N ILE A 27 5.31 -2.81 6.20
CA ILE A 27 4.50 -2.53 7.39
C ILE A 27 4.65 -3.63 8.43
N ASN A 28 4.55 -3.27 9.72
CA ASN A 28 4.43 -4.24 10.80
C ASN A 28 2.96 -4.41 11.16
N THR A 29 2.35 -5.48 10.64
CA THR A 29 0.92 -5.79 10.84
C THR A 29 0.59 -6.18 12.29
N SER A 30 1.59 -6.44 13.15
CA SER A 30 1.37 -6.58 14.59
C SER A 30 1.15 -5.24 15.29
N VAL A 31 1.52 -4.11 14.67
CA VAL A 31 1.27 -2.75 15.18
C VAL A 31 0.01 -2.17 14.55
N THR A 32 -0.08 -2.20 13.22
CA THR A 32 -1.22 -1.66 12.48
C THR A 32 -1.29 -2.24 11.08
N ASN A 33 -2.50 -2.29 10.52
CA ASN A 33 -2.72 -2.60 9.10
C ASN A 33 -2.86 -1.33 8.25
N PHE A 34 -2.84 -0.14 8.86
CA PHE A 34 -3.02 1.12 8.14
C PHE A 34 -1.69 1.69 7.68
N PHE A 35 -1.65 2.06 6.40
CA PHE A 35 -0.52 2.69 5.76
C PHE A 35 -0.89 4.10 5.29
N GLY A 36 -0.08 5.07 5.65
CA GLY A 36 -0.21 6.46 5.23
C GLY A 36 0.85 6.84 4.19
N VAL A 37 0.42 7.37 3.06
CA VAL A 37 1.28 8.06 2.11
C VAL A 37 1.19 9.56 2.41
N VAL A 38 2.27 10.12 2.94
CA VAL A 38 2.41 11.56 3.19
C VAL A 38 3.07 12.19 1.97
N MET A 39 2.41 13.16 1.35
CA MET A 39 2.95 13.81 0.15
C MET A 39 4.04 14.81 0.53
N GLU A 40 5.20 14.76 -0.14
CA GLU A 40 6.23 15.80 0.01
C GLU A 40 5.74 17.17 -0.46
N THR A 41 4.89 17.18 -1.50
CA THR A 41 4.29 18.38 -2.08
C THR A 41 2.79 18.35 -1.86
N GLN A 42 2.23 19.44 -1.32
CA GLN A 42 0.77 19.58 -1.18
C GLN A 42 0.11 19.66 -2.56
N LEU A 43 -0.91 18.84 -2.78
CA LEU A 43 -1.70 18.86 -4.00
C LEU A 43 -3.00 19.61 -3.78
N VAL A 44 -3.35 20.50 -4.72
CA VAL A 44 -4.59 21.26 -4.70
C VAL A 44 -5.51 20.71 -5.78
N ILE A 45 -6.78 20.47 -5.43
CA ILE A 45 -7.81 19.98 -6.35
C ILE A 45 -8.94 21.00 -6.46
N LYS A 46 -9.37 21.26 -7.69
CA LYS A 46 -10.47 22.19 -7.96
C LYS A 46 -11.81 21.61 -7.47
N PRO A 47 -12.82 22.45 -7.21
CA PRO A 47 -14.19 21.98 -7.03
C PRO A 47 -14.62 21.04 -8.16
N GLU A 48 -15.41 20.02 -7.83
CA GLU A 48 -16.11 19.17 -8.81
C GLU A 48 -15.18 18.63 -9.92
N SER A 49 -13.95 18.24 -9.55
CA SER A 49 -12.91 17.86 -10.50
C SER A 49 -12.23 16.55 -10.12
N GLU A 50 -11.53 15.97 -11.09
CA GLU A 50 -10.73 14.76 -10.92
C GLU A 50 -9.29 15.01 -11.36
N ILE A 51 -8.33 14.51 -10.58
CA ILE A 51 -6.90 14.49 -10.92
C ILE A 51 -6.34 13.09 -10.68
N SER A 52 -5.20 12.80 -11.30
CA SER A 52 -4.43 11.62 -10.96
C SER A 52 -2.95 11.92 -10.90
N PHE A 53 -2.23 11.17 -10.06
CA PHE A 53 -0.79 11.26 -9.90
C PHE A 53 -0.25 9.91 -9.44
N TYR A 54 1.06 9.81 -9.29
CA TYR A 54 1.74 8.60 -8.83
C TYR A 54 2.55 8.89 -7.58
N VAL A 55 2.61 7.88 -6.70
CA VAL A 55 3.37 7.87 -5.45
C VAL A 55 4.16 6.59 -5.32
N GLU A 56 5.15 6.61 -4.43
CA GLU A 56 6.00 5.49 -4.07
C GLU A 56 5.52 4.83 -2.78
N ILE A 57 5.41 3.51 -2.80
CA ILE A 57 5.15 2.68 -1.61
C ILE A 57 6.36 1.78 -1.36
N PRO A 58 7.06 1.91 -0.21
CA PRO A 58 8.20 1.07 0.11
C PRO A 58 7.82 -0.39 0.38
N LEU A 59 8.68 -1.29 -0.10
CA LEU A 59 8.52 -2.73 -0.06
C LEU A 59 9.64 -3.39 0.77
N ASP A 60 9.25 -4.13 1.80
CA ASP A 60 10.12 -5.08 2.49
C ASP A 60 10.12 -6.42 1.74
N LEU A 61 10.88 -7.40 2.23
CA LEU A 61 10.91 -8.75 1.65
C LEU A 61 10.22 -9.74 2.59
N GLY A 62 9.07 -10.27 2.17
CA GLY A 62 8.38 -11.34 2.87
C GLY A 62 9.02 -12.69 2.55
N ILE A 63 9.24 -13.48 3.60
CA ILE A 63 9.71 -14.87 3.51
C ILE A 63 8.49 -15.78 3.62
N PHE A 64 8.22 -16.51 2.55
CA PHE A 64 7.04 -17.36 2.43
C PHE A 64 7.43 -18.83 2.35
N VAL A 65 6.66 -19.67 3.03
CA VAL A 65 6.59 -21.10 2.75
C VAL A 65 5.45 -21.32 1.76
N THR A 66 5.68 -22.09 0.70
CA THR A 66 4.69 -22.34 -0.35
C THR A 66 4.74 -23.77 -0.89
N ASP A 67 3.59 -24.24 -1.37
CA ASP A 67 3.43 -25.45 -2.20
C ASP A 67 3.26 -25.10 -3.71
N GLY A 68 3.55 -23.85 -4.08
CA GLY A 68 3.33 -23.29 -5.42
C GLY A 68 1.93 -22.73 -5.66
N LYS A 69 0.95 -23.07 -4.82
CA LYS A 69 -0.44 -22.57 -4.92
C LYS A 69 -0.83 -21.68 -3.74
N ARG A 70 -0.38 -22.01 -2.54
CA ARG A 70 -0.69 -21.33 -1.29
C ARG A 70 0.59 -20.74 -0.72
N TYR A 71 0.48 -19.54 -0.17
CA TYR A 71 1.62 -18.79 0.35
C TYR A 71 1.34 -18.45 1.80
N ARG A 72 2.25 -18.85 2.70
CA ARG A 72 2.20 -18.47 4.11
C ARG A 72 3.42 -17.63 4.44
N GLN A 73 3.20 -16.36 4.77
CA GLN A 73 4.27 -15.50 5.25
C GLN A 73 4.74 -15.97 6.63
N MET A 74 6.04 -16.17 6.78
CA MET A 74 6.66 -16.63 8.02
C MET A 74 7.30 -15.46 8.76
N PHE A 75 8.04 -14.61 8.06
CA PHE A 75 8.57 -13.36 8.58
C PHE A 75 8.90 -12.38 7.46
N VAL A 76 9.24 -11.15 7.85
CA VAL A 76 9.65 -10.07 6.95
C VAL A 76 11.11 -9.73 7.24
N GLU A 77 11.89 -9.57 6.18
CA GLU A 77 13.19 -8.92 6.18
C GLU A 77 12.97 -7.43 5.90
N GLU A 78 13.13 -6.61 6.94
CA GLU A 78 12.83 -5.19 6.89
C GLU A 78 13.93 -4.43 6.14
N ARG A 79 13.55 -3.60 5.17
CA ARG A 79 14.48 -2.76 4.39
C ARG A 79 14.45 -1.30 4.81
N PHE A 80 13.33 -0.87 5.40
CA PHE A 80 13.10 0.52 5.78
C PHE A 80 12.74 0.66 7.25
N PRO A 81 13.19 1.74 7.93
CA PRO A 81 12.69 2.06 9.25
C PRO A 81 11.19 2.38 9.19
N LYS A 82 10.44 1.83 10.15
CA LYS A 82 8.98 2.02 10.23
C LYS A 82 8.66 3.17 11.19
N LYS A 83 8.11 4.25 10.63
CA LYS A 83 7.63 5.42 11.39
C LYS A 83 6.12 5.38 11.46
N TYR A 84 5.56 5.79 12.60
CA TYR A 84 4.12 5.74 12.87
C TYR A 84 3.60 7.11 13.26
N SER A 85 2.31 7.34 13.02
CA SER A 85 1.57 8.50 13.47
C SER A 85 0.14 8.11 13.84
N LEU A 86 -0.54 8.98 14.56
CA LEU A 86 -1.96 8.89 14.88
C LEU A 86 -2.73 9.81 13.92
N TYR A 87 -3.80 9.29 13.33
CA TYR A 87 -4.77 10.07 12.57
C TYR A 87 -6.09 10.10 13.33
N GLY A 88 -6.61 11.29 13.60
CA GLY A 88 -7.74 11.48 14.50
C GLY A 88 -7.34 11.71 15.97
N SER A 89 -8.35 11.72 16.85
CA SER A 89 -8.15 11.90 18.29
C SER A 89 -7.47 10.70 18.98
N ILE A 90 -6.94 10.90 20.18
CA ILE A 90 -6.34 9.83 21.00
C ILE A 90 -7.33 8.69 21.30
N GLN A 91 -8.63 9.00 21.40
CA GLN A 91 -9.65 8.04 21.81
C GLN A 91 -10.19 7.20 20.64
N ASN A 92 -10.35 7.82 19.47
CA ASN A 92 -11.02 7.19 18.31
C ASN A 92 -10.16 7.16 17.04
N GLY A 93 -8.93 7.66 17.11
CA GLY A 93 -8.02 7.71 15.97
C GLY A 93 -7.42 6.36 15.61
N LEU A 94 -6.75 6.33 14.46
CA LEU A 94 -6.07 5.16 13.94
C LEU A 94 -4.56 5.39 13.91
N ILE A 95 -3.80 4.40 14.39
CA ILE A 95 -2.35 4.39 14.24
C ILE A 95 -2.03 3.87 12.83
N TYR A 96 -1.18 4.58 12.09
CA TYR A 96 -0.74 4.15 10.76
C TYR A 96 0.78 4.22 10.64
N ARG A 97 1.35 3.30 9.86
CA ARG A 97 2.74 3.41 9.40
C ARG A 97 2.77 4.40 8.25
N TYR A 98 3.65 5.40 8.29
CA TYR A 98 3.73 6.38 7.20
C TYR A 98 5.01 6.27 6.39
N TRP A 99 4.89 6.69 5.12
CA TRP A 99 5.99 6.93 4.21
C TRP A 99 5.81 8.31 3.58
N VAL A 100 6.88 9.09 3.55
CA VAL A 100 6.91 10.38 2.85
C VAL A 100 7.26 10.09 1.40
N SER A 101 6.39 10.49 0.48
CA SER A 101 6.44 10.11 -0.92
C SER A 101 6.51 11.31 -1.84
N LYS A 102 7.35 11.20 -2.86
CA LYS A 102 7.34 12.12 -4.00
C LYS A 102 6.07 11.93 -4.81
N VAL A 103 5.59 13.04 -5.37
CA VAL A 103 4.46 13.03 -6.30
C VAL A 103 4.98 13.15 -7.72
N TYR A 104 4.50 12.27 -8.59
CA TYR A 104 4.81 12.29 -10.02
C TYR A 104 3.55 12.47 -10.85
N GLU A 105 3.61 13.33 -11.86
CA GLU A 105 2.51 13.51 -12.82
C GLU A 105 2.41 12.34 -13.81
N GLU A 106 3.54 11.73 -14.14
CA GLU A 106 3.66 10.61 -15.06
C GLU A 106 4.30 9.39 -14.38
N PRO A 107 4.05 8.15 -14.87
CA PRO A 107 4.74 6.98 -14.37
C PRO A 107 6.26 7.11 -14.43
N ARG A 108 6.94 6.65 -13.38
CA ARG A 108 8.41 6.61 -13.31
C ARG A 108 8.90 5.19 -13.08
N ASP A 109 10.07 4.88 -13.62
CA ASP A 109 10.78 3.68 -13.20
C ASP A 109 11.36 3.92 -11.81
N LEU A 110 11.07 3.01 -10.88
CA LEU A 110 11.51 3.06 -9.50
C LEU A 110 12.49 1.93 -9.20
N GLU A 111 13.21 2.07 -8.09
CA GLU A 111 13.97 0.97 -7.51
C GLU A 111 13.05 -0.22 -7.16
N ASN A 112 13.58 -1.45 -7.20
CA ASN A 112 12.78 -2.67 -7.00
C ASN A 112 12.20 -2.84 -5.58
N ASN A 113 12.64 -2.01 -4.62
CA ASN A 113 12.15 -1.93 -3.25
C ASN A 113 11.07 -0.85 -3.07
N LEU A 114 10.62 -0.19 -4.15
CA LEU A 114 9.52 0.77 -4.16
C LEU A 114 8.48 0.35 -5.22
N ALA A 115 7.21 0.30 -4.82
CA ALA A 115 6.09 0.11 -5.73
C ALA A 115 5.54 1.47 -6.19
N LEU A 116 5.49 1.68 -7.51
CA LEU A 116 4.78 2.82 -8.08
C LEU A 116 3.27 2.57 -7.96
N THR A 117 2.55 3.54 -7.40
CA THR A 117 1.11 3.45 -7.11
C THR A 117 0.39 4.65 -7.71
N LYS A 118 -0.60 4.42 -8.59
CA LYS A 118 -1.46 5.49 -9.09
C LYS A 118 -2.48 5.88 -8.03
N VAL A 119 -2.69 7.17 -7.87
CA VAL A 119 -3.78 7.74 -7.07
C VAL A 119 -4.72 8.49 -8.00
N GLU A 120 -5.99 8.14 -7.96
CA GLU A 120 -7.08 8.85 -8.63
C GLU A 120 -7.89 9.59 -7.56
N VAL A 121 -8.01 10.91 -7.69
CA VAL A 121 -8.72 11.73 -6.70
C VAL A 121 -9.87 12.44 -7.37
N LYS A 122 -11.07 12.24 -6.83
CA LYS A 122 -12.28 12.96 -7.20
C LYS A 122 -12.69 13.89 -6.05
N ASN A 123 -12.80 15.19 -6.32
CA ASN A 123 -13.43 16.15 -5.42
C ASN A 123 -14.89 16.34 -5.82
N GLU A 124 -15.80 15.86 -4.98
CA GLU A 124 -17.25 16.01 -5.17
C GLU A 124 -17.81 17.29 -4.51
N ASP A 125 -16.99 17.97 -3.70
CA ASP A 125 -17.37 19.22 -3.05
C ASP A 125 -17.25 20.41 -4.03
N ALA A 126 -18.08 21.43 -3.80
CA ALA A 126 -18.03 22.72 -4.46
C ALA A 126 -16.86 23.60 -3.97
N THR A 127 -16.09 23.14 -2.97
CA THR A 127 -14.91 23.85 -2.45
C THR A 127 -13.59 23.31 -3.02
N ILE A 128 -12.57 24.17 -3.07
CA ILE A 128 -11.18 23.74 -3.31
C ILE A 128 -10.76 22.81 -2.18
N GLY A 129 -10.15 21.68 -2.54
CA GLY A 129 -9.58 20.73 -1.58
C GLY A 129 -8.06 20.68 -1.66
N ASP A 130 -7.45 20.09 -0.65
CA ASP A 130 -6.03 19.76 -0.68
C ASP A 130 -5.75 18.34 -0.15
N ILE A 131 -4.66 17.75 -0.63
CA ILE A 131 -4.28 16.37 -0.31
C ILE A 131 -2.85 16.37 0.16
N ARG A 132 -2.67 15.92 1.41
CA ARG A 132 -1.38 15.79 2.06
C ARG A 132 -1.11 14.38 2.57
N LEU A 133 -2.18 13.61 2.80
CA LEU A 133 -2.14 12.29 3.40
C LEU A 133 -3.21 11.40 2.77
N ILE A 134 -2.83 10.18 2.44
CA ILE A 134 -3.76 9.12 2.04
C ILE A 134 -3.53 7.94 2.95
N ILE A 135 -4.57 7.47 3.64
CA ILE A 135 -4.50 6.29 4.50
C ILE A 135 -5.34 5.16 3.90
N PHE A 136 -4.74 3.98 3.78
CA PHE A 136 -5.44 2.77 3.33
C PHE A 136 -5.05 1.57 4.20
N ASP A 137 -5.87 0.51 4.16
CA ASP A 137 -5.59 -0.74 4.86
C ASP A 137 -4.83 -1.70 3.93
N VAL A 138 -3.60 -2.08 4.33
CA VAL A 138 -2.72 -2.92 3.50
C VAL A 138 -3.27 -4.32 3.27
N ARG A 139 -4.22 -4.79 4.11
CA ARG A 139 -4.83 -6.11 3.94
C ARG A 139 -5.66 -6.19 2.68
N TYR A 140 -6.09 -5.04 2.16
CA TYR A 140 -6.85 -4.91 0.93
C TYR A 140 -6.00 -4.37 -0.21
N PHE A 141 -4.72 -4.09 0.04
CA PHE A 141 -3.84 -3.49 -0.94
C PHE A 141 -3.15 -4.54 -1.81
N SER A 142 -3.31 -4.41 -3.13
CA SER A 142 -2.73 -5.34 -4.09
C SER A 142 -1.38 -4.90 -4.68
N LEU A 143 -0.42 -5.84 -4.75
CA LEU A 143 0.81 -5.71 -5.52
C LEU A 143 0.74 -6.50 -6.83
N PHE A 144 1.35 -5.93 -7.86
CA PHE A 144 1.42 -6.49 -9.21
C PHE A 144 2.86 -6.46 -9.72
N GLU A 145 3.15 -7.34 -10.68
CA GLU A 145 4.41 -7.41 -11.39
C GLU A 145 4.23 -6.97 -12.85
N TYR A 146 5.11 -6.10 -13.33
CA TYR A 146 5.15 -5.62 -14.71
C TYR A 146 6.60 -5.44 -15.16
N ASN A 147 7.04 -6.12 -16.22
CA ASN A 147 8.41 -6.04 -16.74
C ASN A 147 9.50 -6.18 -15.65
N ASN A 148 9.37 -7.19 -14.79
CA ASN A 148 10.26 -7.45 -13.64
C ASN A 148 10.31 -6.33 -12.57
N LYS A 149 9.35 -5.40 -12.61
CA LYS A 149 9.14 -4.36 -11.59
C LYS A 149 7.88 -4.65 -10.79
N ILE A 150 7.85 -4.14 -9.57
CA ILE A 150 6.68 -4.25 -8.70
C ILE A 150 5.93 -2.92 -8.74
N VAL A 151 4.62 -2.99 -8.91
CA VAL A 151 3.73 -1.83 -8.88
C VAL A 151 2.57 -2.10 -7.94
N GLY A 152 2.03 -1.04 -7.35
CA GLY A 152 0.83 -1.10 -6.55
C GLY A 152 -0.42 -1.18 -7.41
N GLU A 153 -1.55 -1.46 -6.80
CA GLU A 153 -2.84 -1.15 -7.39
C GLU A 153 -3.09 0.37 -7.48
N THR A 154 -4.16 0.77 -8.15
CA THR A 154 -4.65 2.15 -8.12
C THR A 154 -5.46 2.38 -6.85
N LEU A 155 -5.13 3.43 -6.11
CA LEU A 155 -5.93 3.94 -5.00
C LEU A 155 -6.89 5.01 -5.53
N ARG A 156 -8.14 4.97 -5.07
CA ARG A 156 -9.15 5.98 -5.36
C ARG A 156 -9.49 6.76 -4.11
N VAL A 157 -9.40 8.08 -4.18
CA VAL A 157 -9.75 9.02 -3.12
C VAL A 157 -10.97 9.81 -3.56
N GLU A 158 -12.04 9.76 -2.78
CA GLU A 158 -13.27 10.53 -3.02
C GLU A 158 -13.43 11.54 -1.89
N ARG A 159 -13.13 12.81 -2.16
CA ARG A 159 -13.36 13.92 -1.22
C ARG A 159 -14.83 14.34 -1.34
N LEU A 160 -15.61 14.09 -0.31
CA LEU A 160 -17.05 14.35 -0.30
C LEU A 160 -17.36 15.76 0.19
N LYS A 161 -16.61 16.21 1.20
CA LYS A 161 -16.67 17.57 1.74
C LYS A 161 -15.35 17.90 2.46
N LYS A 162 -15.18 19.16 2.88
CA LYS A 162 -14.07 19.54 3.77
C LYS A 162 -13.98 18.62 4.99
N GLY A 163 -12.80 18.06 5.22
CA GLY A 163 -12.56 17.11 6.30
C GLY A 163 -13.31 15.78 6.14
N LEU A 164 -13.73 15.37 4.95
CA LEU A 164 -14.28 14.03 4.72
C LEU A 164 -13.85 13.48 3.36
N ALA A 165 -13.05 12.43 3.38
CA ALA A 165 -12.66 11.67 2.19
C ALA A 165 -12.75 10.16 2.40
N LEU A 166 -13.00 9.43 1.32
CA LEU A 166 -12.97 7.96 1.30
C LEU A 166 -11.78 7.49 0.49
N VAL A 167 -11.00 6.55 1.02
CA VAL A 167 -9.88 5.91 0.31
C VAL A 167 -10.23 4.45 0.01
N LYS A 168 -10.11 4.05 -1.24
CA LYS A 168 -10.47 2.72 -1.75
C LYS A 168 -9.34 2.11 -2.56
N SER A 169 -9.01 0.86 -2.26
CA SER A 169 -8.33 -0.04 -3.19
C SER A 169 -9.27 -0.41 -4.33
N THR A 170 -8.79 -0.32 -5.58
CA THR A 170 -9.61 -0.55 -6.78
C THR A 170 -9.46 -1.94 -7.37
N ASN A 171 -8.51 -2.74 -6.88
CA ASN A 171 -8.04 -3.99 -7.47
C ASN A 171 -7.54 -3.87 -8.91
N ARG A 172 -7.31 -2.64 -9.42
CA ARG A 172 -6.74 -2.38 -10.74
C ARG A 172 -5.25 -2.11 -10.59
N PRO A 173 -4.36 -2.70 -11.40
CA PRO A 173 -2.94 -2.37 -11.35
C PRO A 173 -2.70 -0.91 -11.74
N THR A 174 -1.66 -0.30 -11.16
CA THR A 174 -1.16 1.03 -11.57
C THR A 174 -0.77 1.09 -13.04
N ILE A 175 -0.26 -0.03 -13.58
CA ILE A 175 0.13 -0.17 -14.99
C ILE A 175 -0.73 -1.25 -15.65
N ASN A 176 -1.37 -0.92 -16.76
CA ASN A 176 -2.18 -1.86 -17.53
C ASN A 176 -1.33 -3.06 -17.99
N GLY A 177 -1.89 -4.27 -17.85
CA GLY A 177 -1.20 -5.52 -18.19
C GLY A 177 -0.28 -6.06 -17.10
N ALA A 178 -0.14 -5.39 -15.96
CA ALA A 178 0.58 -5.94 -14.81
C ALA A 178 -0.16 -7.17 -14.24
N ARG A 179 0.61 -8.18 -13.81
CA ARG A 179 0.12 -9.45 -13.31
C ARG A 179 0.06 -9.43 -11.78
N LEU A 180 -1.05 -9.87 -11.20
CA LEU A 180 -1.19 -9.95 -9.74
C LEU A 180 -0.10 -10.84 -9.13
N MET A 181 0.49 -10.40 -8.02
CA MET A 181 1.42 -11.22 -7.25
C MET A 181 0.69 -12.34 -6.49
N PRO A 182 1.25 -13.56 -6.44
CA PRO A 182 0.52 -14.74 -5.99
C PRO A 182 0.22 -14.79 -4.47
N HIS A 183 0.93 -14.01 -3.66
CA HIS A 183 0.73 -13.91 -2.21
C HIS A 183 -0.18 -12.75 -1.80
N THR A 184 -0.66 -11.98 -2.78
CA THR A 184 -1.43 -10.76 -2.55
C THR A 184 -2.94 -11.06 -2.50
N PRO A 185 -3.68 -10.47 -1.55
CA PRO A 185 -5.13 -10.61 -1.50
C PRO A 185 -5.79 -9.82 -2.63
N LEU A 186 -6.71 -10.45 -3.37
CA LEU A 186 -7.74 -9.73 -4.13
C LEU A 186 -9.01 -9.77 -3.29
N ASP A 187 -9.37 -8.65 -2.66
CA ASP A 187 -10.53 -8.64 -1.78
C ASP A 187 -11.85 -8.30 -2.50
N VAL A 188 -12.94 -8.64 -1.82
CA VAL A 188 -14.32 -8.43 -2.28
C VAL A 188 -14.64 -6.92 -2.26
N ILE A 189 -15.12 -6.42 -3.39
CA ILE A 189 -15.50 -5.02 -3.62
C ILE A 189 -16.31 -4.45 -2.43
N GLY A 190 -15.88 -3.31 -1.85
CA GLY A 190 -16.67 -2.55 -0.88
C GLY A 190 -15.98 -2.08 0.41
N LYS A 191 -14.69 -2.35 0.62
CA LYS A 191 -13.92 -1.84 1.77
C LYS A 191 -13.30 -0.48 1.47
N TYR A 192 -13.40 0.46 2.41
CA TYR A 192 -12.82 1.80 2.33
C TYR A 192 -12.34 2.27 3.70
N VAL A 193 -11.39 3.21 3.70
CA VAL A 193 -11.01 3.97 4.89
C VAL A 193 -11.66 5.34 4.80
N GLU A 194 -12.40 5.72 5.82
CA GLU A 194 -12.98 7.05 5.96
C GLU A 194 -12.02 7.97 6.70
N MET A 195 -11.77 9.14 6.11
CA MET A 195 -10.84 10.14 6.59
C MET A 195 -11.61 11.41 6.96
N GLU A 196 -11.78 11.66 8.27
CA GLU A 196 -12.59 12.78 8.80
C GLU A 196 -11.79 14.06 9.22
N GLU A 197 -10.49 14.12 8.98
CA GLU A 197 -9.60 15.21 9.39
C GLU A 197 -8.59 15.55 8.29
N GLY A 198 -8.38 16.85 8.00
CA GLY A 198 -7.24 17.30 7.18
C GLY A 198 -7.37 17.15 5.65
N THR A 199 -8.55 17.40 5.07
CA THR A 199 -8.81 17.49 3.61
C THR A 199 -9.63 18.73 3.21
#